data_AF-A0A2G1ZS63-F1
#
_entry.id   AF-A0A2G1ZS63-F1
#
_cell.length_a   1.000
_cell.length_b   1.000
_cell.length_c   1.000
_cell.angle_alpha   90.00
_cell.angle_beta   90.00
_cell.angle_gamma   90.00
#
_symmetry.space_group_name_H-M   'P 1'
#
loop_
_entity.id
_entity.type
_entity.pdbx_description
1 polymer ?
#
loop_
_entity_poly.entity_id
_entity_poly.type
_entity_poly.pdbx_seq_one_letter_code
_entity_poly.pdbx_strand_id
1 'polypeptide(L)'
;QQHDDMLSKNNVKPNILYSTQRAPTAYGMVEAGLGIGIFEPFSYAAWSKSNVTARPFLPKLSYCYAAYYPSNRIRSEFARAFVTYAKQYLADNPLPFAWV
;
A
#
# COMPACT_ATOMS: atom_id res chain seq x y z
N GLN A 1 -4.67 10.62 -7.83
CA GLN A 1 -6.07 10.54 -8.30
C GLN A 1 -7.02 9.94 -7.28
N GLN A 2 -7.01 8.63 -6.97
CA GLN A 2 -7.95 8.09 -5.96
C GLN A 2 -7.91 8.79 -4.59
N HIS A 3 -6.72 9.22 -4.13
CA HIS A 3 -6.58 9.95 -2.86
C HIS A 3 -7.13 11.36 -2.94
N ASP A 4 -6.80 12.11 -4.00
CA ASP A 4 -7.25 13.50 -4.20
C ASP A 4 -8.77 13.57 -4.35
N ASP A 5 -9.35 12.64 -5.10
CA ASP A 5 -10.80 12.52 -5.29
C ASP A 5 -11.50 12.22 -3.96
N MET A 6 -10.92 11.34 -3.14
CA MET A 6 -11.46 11.01 -1.81
C MET A 6 -11.39 12.22 -0.87
N LEU A 7 -10.26 12.94 -0.83
CA LEU A 7 -10.11 14.14 0.01
C LEU A 7 -11.10 15.22 -0.41
N SER A 8 -11.22 15.46 -1.73
CA SER A 8 -12.16 16.44 -2.28
C SER A 8 -13.61 16.11 -1.94
N LYS A 9 -14.05 14.86 -2.12
CA LYS A 9 -15.41 14.40 -1.78
C LYS A 9 -15.75 14.58 -0.30
N ASN A 10 -14.75 14.51 0.58
CA ASN A 10 -14.92 14.69 2.02
C ASN A 10 -14.63 16.12 2.49
N ASN A 11 -14.47 17.09 1.57
CA ASN A 11 -14.12 18.48 1.87
C ASN A 11 -12.85 18.64 2.73
N VAL A 12 -11.91 17.70 2.60
CA VAL A 12 -10.62 17.75 3.30
C VAL A 12 -9.60 18.48 2.43
N LYS A 13 -8.98 19.53 2.98
CA LYS A 13 -7.89 20.26 2.34
C LYS A 13 -6.60 20.01 3.13
N PRO A 14 -5.76 19.04 2.71
CA PRO A 14 -4.52 18.76 3.42
C PRO A 14 -3.51 19.90 3.24
N ASN A 15 -2.73 20.18 4.28
CA ASN A 15 -1.55 21.02 4.16
C ASN A 15 -0.38 20.16 3.63
N ILE A 16 -0.17 20.15 2.32
CA ILE A 16 0.89 19.34 1.69
C ILE A 16 2.22 20.07 1.84
N LEU A 17 3.05 19.64 2.80
CA LEU A 17 4.39 20.19 3.02
C LEU A 17 5.40 19.65 2.00
N TYR A 18 5.33 18.35 1.69
CA TYR A 18 6.25 17.65 0.80
C TYR A 18 5.54 16.56 0.02
N SER A 19 6.09 16.22 -1.16
CA SER A 19 5.63 15.10 -1.98
C SER A 19 6.83 14.31 -2.49
N THR A 20 6.73 12.98 -2.46
CA THR A 20 7.74 12.06 -2.99
C THR A 20 7.07 10.87 -3.66
N GLN A 21 7.76 10.29 -4.64
CA GLN A 21 7.25 9.15 -5.41
C GLN A 21 7.60 7.81 -4.76
N ARG A 22 8.48 7.77 -3.74
CA ARG A 22 8.93 6.52 -3.13
C ARG A 22 8.49 6.41 -1.68
N ALA A 23 7.75 5.34 -1.36
CA ALA A 23 7.27 5.07 -0.01
C ALA A 23 8.38 5.06 1.05
N PRO A 24 9.56 4.42 0.85
CA PRO A 24 10.62 4.42 1.87
C PRO A 24 11.09 5.82 2.26
N THR A 25 11.15 6.75 1.30
CA THR A 25 11.52 8.14 1.56
C THR A 25 10.44 8.84 2.40
N ALA A 26 9.17 8.65 2.07
CA ALA A 26 8.06 9.21 2.85
C ALA A 26 7.97 8.63 4.27
N TYR A 27 8.24 7.33 4.45
CA TYR A 27 8.34 6.72 5.79
C TYR A 27 9.48 7.35 6.62
N GLY A 28 10.66 7.54 6.03
CA GLY A 28 11.78 8.21 6.71
C GLY A 28 11.46 9.67 7.09
N MET A 29 10.69 10.38 6.27
CA MET A 29 10.20 11.72 6.59
C MET A 29 9.22 11.70 7.78
N VAL A 30 8.31 10.74 7.85
CA VAL A 30 7.39 10.56 8.99
C VAL A 30 8.17 10.22 10.25
N GLU A 31 9.12 9.29 10.18
CA GLU A 31 9.98 8.91 11.30
C GLU A 31 10.78 10.11 11.84
N ALA A 32 11.27 10.98 10.95
CA ALA A 32 11.97 12.21 11.30
C ALA A 32 11.05 13.32 11.85
N GLY A 33 9.74 13.10 11.94
CA GLY A 33 8.77 14.05 12.50
C GLY A 33 8.27 15.12 11.52
N LEU A 34 8.46 14.93 10.22
CA LEU A 34 8.01 15.89 9.20
C LEU A 34 6.47 15.98 9.11
N GLY A 35 5.78 14.94 9.55
CA GLY A 35 4.31 14.90 9.57
C GLY A 35 3.76 13.48 9.53
N ILE A 36 2.58 13.35 8.92
CA ILE A 36 1.89 12.08 8.68
C ILE A 36 1.74 11.83 7.17
N GLY A 37 1.49 10.57 6.79
CA GLY A 37 1.22 10.20 5.41
C GLY A 37 0.23 9.05 5.30
N ILE A 38 -0.35 8.90 4.11
CA ILE A 38 -1.21 7.76 3.76
C ILE A 38 -0.36 6.79 2.95
N PHE A 39 -0.25 5.55 3.43
CA PHE A 39 0.62 4.53 2.85
C PHE A 39 -0.15 3.23 2.60
N GLU A 40 0.37 2.44 1.68
CA GLU A 40 0.01 1.05 1.52
C GLU A 40 0.47 0.19 2.71
N PRO A 41 -0.29 -0.85 3.10
CA PRO A 41 -0.04 -1.58 4.36
C PRO A 41 1.16 -2.53 4.31
N PHE A 42 1.61 -2.96 3.12
CA PHE A 42 2.68 -3.97 3.02
C PHE A 42 4.07 -3.43 3.32
N SER A 43 4.32 -2.13 3.15
CA SER A 43 5.62 -1.53 3.45
C SER A 43 5.84 -1.37 4.96
N TYR A 44 4.76 -1.28 5.76
CA TYR A 44 4.84 -1.02 7.20
C TYR A 44 5.66 -2.07 7.97
N ALA A 45 5.67 -3.33 7.52
CA ALA A 45 6.44 -4.38 8.19
C ALA A 45 7.92 -4.02 8.36
N ALA A 46 8.52 -3.35 7.36
CA ALA A 46 9.91 -2.89 7.39
C ALA A 46 10.15 -1.75 8.41
N TRP A 47 9.10 -1.03 8.81
CA TRP A 47 9.15 0.13 9.71
C TRP A 47 8.52 -0.14 11.07
N SER A 48 7.95 -1.33 11.29
CA SER A 48 7.24 -1.69 12.53
C SER A 48 8.08 -1.62 13.81
N LYS A 49 9.42 -1.63 13.68
CA LYS A 49 10.37 -1.49 14.79
C LYS A 49 10.94 -0.08 14.95
N SER A 50 10.54 0.84 14.09
CA SER A 50 10.98 2.23 14.12
C SER A 50 10.01 3.10 14.94
N ASN A 51 10.23 4.41 14.99
CA ASN A 51 9.33 5.34 15.68
C ASN A 51 8.06 5.69 14.85
N VAL A 52 7.65 4.81 13.94
CA VAL A 52 6.48 5.01 13.08
C VAL A 52 5.33 4.14 13.56
N THR A 53 4.17 4.75 13.79
CA THR A 53 2.93 4.04 14.14
C THR A 53 1.93 4.11 13.00
N ALA A 54 1.42 2.96 12.58
CA ALA A 54 0.31 2.89 11.63
C ALA A 54 -1.05 2.98 12.34
N ARG A 55 -2.00 3.69 11.73
CA ARG A 55 -3.40 3.78 12.19
C ARG A 55 -4.35 3.44 11.04
N PRO A 56 -5.50 2.81 11.31
CA PRO A 56 -6.54 2.60 10.30
C PRO A 56 -6.96 3.93 9.66
N PHE A 57 -7.08 3.92 8.33
CA PHE A 57 -7.53 5.07 7.57
C PHE A 57 -9.01 4.90 7.18
N LEU A 58 -9.84 5.90 7.50
CA LEU A 58 -11.25 5.95 7.10
C LEU A 58 -11.48 7.18 6.18
N PRO A 59 -12.19 7.02 5.05
CA PRO A 59 -12.84 5.79 4.58
C PRO A 59 -11.85 4.76 4.04
N LYS A 60 -12.24 3.47 4.09
CA LYS A 60 -11.42 2.37 3.57
C LYS A 60 -11.16 2.54 2.07
N LEU A 61 -9.89 2.58 1.69
CA LEU A 61 -9.44 2.61 0.30
C LEU A 61 -9.13 1.18 -0.16
N SER A 62 -9.79 0.73 -1.23
CA SER A 62 -9.59 -0.61 -1.78
C SER A 62 -8.74 -0.56 -3.06
N TYR A 63 -7.66 -1.32 -3.07
CA TYR A 63 -6.75 -1.46 -4.20
C TYR A 63 -6.81 -2.87 -4.77
N CYS A 64 -6.91 -2.98 -6.10
CA CYS A 64 -6.86 -4.26 -6.80
C CYS A 64 -5.43 -4.51 -7.29
N TYR A 65 -4.82 -5.60 -6.84
CA TYR A 65 -3.52 -6.06 -7.33
C TYR A 65 -3.73 -7.21 -8.31
N ALA A 66 -3.03 -7.15 -9.44
CA ALA A 66 -3.15 -8.14 -10.50
C ALA A 66 -1.77 -8.64 -10.93
N ALA A 67 -1.69 -9.94 -11.20
CA ALA A 67 -0.57 -10.55 -11.90
C ALA A 67 -0.89 -10.60 -13.39
N TYR A 68 -0.01 -10.04 -14.22
CA TYR A 68 -0.18 -10.00 -15.67
C TYR A 68 0.69 -11.05 -16.35
N TYR A 69 0.13 -11.70 -17.37
CA TYR A 69 0.84 -12.61 -18.25
C TYR A 69 0.98 -11.96 -19.63
N PRO A 70 2.11 -12.15 -20.33
CA PRO A 70 2.22 -11.74 -21.74
C PRO A 70 1.11 -12.40 -22.56
N SER A 71 0.39 -11.62 -23.37
CA SER A 71 -0.71 -12.13 -24.21
C SER A 71 -0.21 -13.05 -25.33
N ASN A 72 1.03 -12.84 -25.80
CA ASN A 72 1.57 -13.45 -27.02
C ASN A 72 2.56 -14.58 -26.73
N ARG A 73 2.56 -15.15 -25.52
CA ARG A 73 3.44 -16.26 -25.15
C ARG A 73 2.67 -17.31 -24.35
N ILE A 74 3.05 -18.57 -24.52
CA ILE A 74 2.58 -19.65 -23.65
C ILE A 74 2.96 -19.29 -22.21
N ARG A 75 1.98 -19.36 -21.31
CA ARG A 75 2.19 -19.07 -19.90
C ARG A 75 3.07 -20.18 -19.32
N SER A 76 4.17 -19.80 -18.67
CA SER A 76 5.02 -20.76 -17.97
C SER A 76 4.24 -21.41 -16.82
N GLU A 77 4.33 -22.73 -16.72
CA GLU A 77 3.78 -23.48 -15.58
C GLU A 77 4.35 -22.99 -14.25
N PHE A 78 5.64 -22.64 -14.19
CA PHE A 78 6.25 -22.05 -13.00
C PHE A 78 5.65 -20.68 -12.67
N ALA A 79 5.43 -19.83 -13.66
CA ALA A 79 4.80 -18.52 -13.43
C ALA A 79 3.34 -18.66 -12.95
N ARG A 80 2.61 -19.66 -13.47
CA ARG A 80 1.26 -19.99 -13.02
C ARG A 80 1.27 -20.49 -11.58
N ALA A 81 2.16 -21.44 -11.26
CA ALA A 81 2.33 -21.95 -9.91
C ALA A 81 2.69 -20.84 -8.93
N PHE A 82 3.66 -19.98 -9.27
CA PHE A 82 4.04 -18.84 -8.43
C PHE A 82 2.86 -17.93 -8.11
N VAL A 83 2.09 -17.51 -9.11
CA VAL A 83 0.93 -16.63 -8.89
C VAL A 83 -0.14 -17.32 -8.04
N THR A 84 -0.39 -18.61 -8.26
CA THR A 84 -1.33 -19.38 -7.43
C THR A 84 -0.86 -19.42 -5.98
N TYR A 85 0.39 -19.77 -5.72
CA TYR A 85 0.95 -19.81 -4.36
C TYR A 85 0.99 -18.43 -3.70
N ALA A 86 1.38 -17.38 -4.43
CA ALA A 86 1.42 -16.03 -3.91
C ALA A 86 0.01 -15.54 -3.51
N LYS A 87 -1.02 -15.83 -4.32
CA LYS A 87 -2.42 -15.51 -3.98
C LYS A 87 -2.88 -16.24 -2.73
N GLN A 88 -2.60 -17.54 -2.64
CA GLN A 88 -2.96 -18.35 -1.46
C GLN A 88 -2.26 -17.83 -0.20
N TYR A 89 -0.96 -17.57 -0.28
CA TYR A 89 -0.18 -17.03 0.82
C TYR A 89 -0.75 -15.71 1.34
N LEU A 90 -1.15 -14.79 0.45
CA LEU A 90 -1.74 -13.51 0.84
C LEU A 90 -3.14 -13.65 1.46
N ALA A 91 -3.91 -14.69 1.07
CA ALA A 91 -5.19 -14.99 1.70
C ALA A 91 -4.99 -15.55 3.12
N ASP A 92 -4.00 -16.41 3.30
CA ASP A 92 -3.69 -17.04 4.59
C ASP A 92 -2.93 -16.10 5.54
N ASN A 93 -2.18 -15.14 4.99
CA ASN A 93 -1.36 -14.17 5.71
C ASN A 93 -1.80 -12.74 5.33
N PRO A 94 -2.97 -12.29 5.82
CA PRO A 94 -3.49 -10.97 5.51
C PRO A 94 -2.51 -9.88 5.94
N LEU A 95 -2.42 -8.81 5.13
CA LEU A 95 -1.60 -7.66 5.48
C LEU A 95 -2.07 -7.02 6.80
N PRO A 96 -1.15 -6.39 7.56
CA PRO A 96 -1.52 -5.59 8.72
C PRO A 96 -2.66 -4.64 8.37
N PHE A 97 -3.67 -4.53 9.25
CA PHE A 97 -4.82 -3.64 9.08
C PHE A 97 -5.78 -3.99 7.93
N ALA A 98 -5.67 -5.16 7.29
CA ALA A 98 -6.64 -5.62 6.28
C ALA A 98 -8.08 -5.78 6.82
N TRP A 99 -8.20 -5.96 8.15
CA TRP A 99 -9.44 -6.28 8.87
C TRP A 99 -10.13 -5.08 9.52
N VAL A 100 -9.54 -3.89 9.42
CA VAL A 100 -10.14 -2.64 9.92
C VAL A 100 -10.80 -1.86 8.78
#